data_AF-A0AA38TLP8-F1
#
_entry.id   AF-A0AA38TLP8-F1
#
_cell.length_a   1.000
_cell.length_b   1.000
_cell.length_c   1.000
_cell.angle_alpha   90.00
_cell.angle_beta   90.00
_cell.angle_gamma   90.00
#
_symmetry.space_group_name_H-M   'P 1'
#
loop_
_entity.id
_entity.type
_entity.pdbx_description
1 polymer ?
#
loop_
_entity_poly.entity_id
_entity_poly.type
_entity_poly.pdbx_seq_one_letter_code
_entity_poly.pdbx_strand_id
1 'polypeptide(L)'
;MEKFITPSGLLAAHRGGYIDSQKEEGPAPLLWRFSDFLKWAELCPSESEIGHALMRLVITGQEIPHACEVELLILSHHFYKSSACLDGVDVLVALAATRVDAYVSEGDFPCLARLITGVGNFHALNFILGILIENGQLELLLQKYSAAADAHTGTAQTVRGFRMAVLTSLKQFNPNDLDAFAMVYNHFDMKHETASLLESRAEQSYHMWFLRYNKDHTEDLLESMRYFIEAAEVHSSIDAGNKTRAACASASLVSLQIRMPDFQWLSLSATNARRALVEQSRFQEALIVAEAYGLNQPGEWALVLWNQMLKPELTEQFVAEFVAVLPLHPTMLAEIARFYRAEVAARGDQSQFSVWLTGGGLPAEWAKYLERSFRCLLKRTRDLRLRLQLATVATGFGDVINGCLRSLDRVPDNGGPLVLRKGHGGAYLPLM
;
A
#
# COMPACT_ATOMS: atom_id res chain seq x y z
N MET A 1 -31.05 36.44 33.79
CA MET A 1 -30.25 36.01 32.64
C MET A 1 -29.97 37.14 31.64
N GLU A 2 -30.99 37.92 31.24
CA GLU A 2 -30.85 39.07 30.31
C GLU A 2 -29.82 40.14 30.72
N LYS A 3 -29.51 40.29 32.02
CA LYS A 3 -28.48 41.23 32.50
C LYS A 3 -27.04 40.69 32.48
N PHE A 4 -26.85 39.37 32.33
CA PHE A 4 -25.53 38.73 32.48
C PHE A 4 -24.95 38.20 31.17
N ILE A 5 -25.78 37.99 30.14
CA ILE A 5 -25.33 37.60 28.79
C ILE A 5 -25.56 38.79 27.85
N THR A 6 -24.90 39.91 28.13
CA THR A 6 -24.89 41.02 27.16
C THR A 6 -23.79 40.74 26.11
N PRO A 7 -24.00 41.11 24.83
CA PRO A 7 -22.98 40.99 23.80
C PRO A 7 -21.64 41.62 24.22
N SER A 8 -21.69 42.70 25.01
CA SER A 8 -20.54 43.37 25.62
C SER A 8 -19.75 42.49 26.60
N GLY A 9 -20.42 41.63 27.39
CA GLY A 9 -19.79 40.70 28.32
C GLY A 9 -19.08 39.54 27.61
N LEU A 10 -19.65 39.06 26.50
CA LEU A 10 -19.01 38.07 25.62
C LEU A 10 -17.86 38.67 24.80
N LEU A 11 -18.00 39.90 24.29
CA LEU A 11 -16.92 40.65 23.62
C LEU A 11 -15.72 40.89 24.56
N ALA A 12 -15.98 41.20 25.84
CA ALA A 12 -14.95 41.36 26.85
C ALA A 12 -14.23 40.04 27.15
N ALA A 13 -14.96 38.92 27.23
CA ALA A 13 -14.39 37.59 27.40
C ALA A 13 -13.55 37.15 26.20
N HIS A 14 -13.98 37.46 24.97
CA HIS A 14 -13.28 37.13 23.74
C HIS A 14 -11.97 37.92 23.56
N ARG A 15 -11.95 39.22 23.91
CA ARG A 15 -10.71 40.04 23.87
C ARG A 15 -9.60 39.51 24.79
N GLY A 16 -9.94 38.73 25.83
CA GLY A 16 -8.96 38.10 26.70
C GLY A 16 -8.39 36.77 26.18
N GLY A 17 -9.05 36.12 25.21
CA GLY A 17 -8.65 34.79 24.72
C GLY A 17 -7.67 34.80 23.55
N TYR A 18 -7.52 35.94 22.87
CA TYR A 18 -6.63 36.10 21.70
C TYR A 18 -5.27 36.74 22.07
N ILE A 19 -4.98 36.95 23.36
CA ILE A 19 -3.62 37.28 23.78
C ILE A 19 -2.86 35.95 23.84
N ASP A 20 -2.08 35.73 22.78
CA ASP A 20 -1.02 34.75 22.64
C ASP A 20 -0.46 34.28 23.98
N SER A 21 -0.40 32.96 24.17
CA SER A 21 0.77 32.18 24.62
C SER A 21 1.87 32.85 25.47
N GLN A 22 1.52 33.78 26.36
CA GLN A 22 2.42 34.35 27.36
C GLN A 22 1.78 34.21 28.73
N LYS A 23 2.53 33.49 29.56
CA LYS A 23 2.42 33.46 31.02
C LYS A 23 2.44 34.89 31.56
N GLU A 24 1.32 35.57 31.69
CA GLU A 24 1.19 36.67 32.64
C GLU A 24 -0.19 36.65 33.29
N GLU A 25 -0.21 36.16 34.54
CA GLU A 25 -1.31 36.28 35.47
C GLU A 25 -1.50 37.76 35.83
N GLY A 26 -2.63 38.33 35.45
CA GLY A 26 -3.09 39.63 35.93
C GLY A 26 -4.63 39.64 35.99
N PRO A 27 -5.25 40.33 36.96
CA PRO A 27 -6.68 40.23 37.20
C PRO A 27 -7.44 41.08 36.18
N ALA A 28 -7.74 40.51 35.01
CA ALA A 28 -8.68 41.09 34.05
C ALA A 28 -10.09 40.51 34.31
N PRO A 29 -11.11 41.35 34.56
CA PRO A 29 -12.44 40.88 34.93
C PRO A 29 -13.18 40.34 33.69
N LEU A 30 -13.82 39.18 33.86
CA LEU A 30 -14.80 38.54 32.94
C LEU A 30 -14.26 37.77 31.73
N LEU A 31 -13.15 37.03 31.87
CA LEU A 31 -12.85 35.90 30.99
C LEU A 31 -13.75 34.71 31.35
N TRP A 32 -14.86 34.53 30.64
CA TRP A 32 -15.68 33.33 30.78
C TRP A 32 -15.05 32.18 30.00
N ARG A 33 -14.61 31.12 30.67
CA ARG A 33 -14.25 29.87 29.98
C ARG A 33 -15.52 29.09 29.67
N PHE A 34 -15.51 28.30 28.59
CA PHE A 34 -16.62 27.42 28.20
C PHE A 34 -17.12 26.57 29.39
N SER A 35 -16.18 26.04 30.18
CA SER A 35 -16.44 25.28 31.41
C SER A 35 -17.18 26.06 32.50
N ASP A 36 -16.97 27.37 32.58
CA ASP A 36 -17.62 28.22 33.57
C ASP A 36 -19.06 28.48 33.16
N PHE A 37 -19.29 28.78 31.87
CA PHE A 37 -20.64 28.95 31.34
C PHE A 37 -21.52 27.70 31.57
N LEU A 38 -20.99 26.50 31.35
CA LEU A 38 -21.72 25.25 31.58
C LEU A 38 -22.21 25.10 33.03
N LYS A 39 -21.39 25.46 34.02
CA LYS A 39 -21.78 25.41 35.44
C LYS A 39 -22.94 26.35 35.76
N TRP A 40 -23.00 27.51 35.11
CA TRP A 40 -24.13 28.44 35.28
C TRP A 40 -25.37 28.00 34.51
N ALA A 41 -25.18 27.33 33.37
CA ALA A 41 -26.27 26.77 32.59
C ALA A 41 -27.03 25.66 33.36
N GLU A 42 -26.36 24.90 34.25
CA GLU A 42 -27.00 23.91 35.14
C GLU A 42 -28.09 24.52 36.05
N LEU A 43 -28.03 25.83 36.34
CA LEU A 43 -29.04 26.52 37.15
C LEU A 43 -30.35 26.78 36.40
N CYS A 44 -30.41 26.45 35.11
CA CYS A 44 -31.53 26.77 34.25
C CYS A 44 -32.44 25.56 34.07
N PRO A 45 -33.76 25.72 34.21
CA PRO A 45 -34.68 24.58 34.19
C PRO A 45 -34.89 23.97 32.80
N SER A 46 -34.54 24.70 31.73
CA SER A 46 -34.69 24.26 30.34
C SER A 46 -33.46 24.62 29.51
N GLU A 47 -32.78 23.60 28.99
CA GLU A 47 -31.62 23.76 28.10
C GLU A 47 -32.02 24.36 26.74
N SER A 48 -33.22 24.04 26.23
CA SER A 48 -33.69 24.60 24.96
C SER A 48 -33.85 26.11 25.04
N GLU A 49 -34.32 26.64 26.17
CA GLU A 49 -34.45 28.10 26.40
C GLU A 49 -33.09 28.80 26.41
N ILE A 50 -32.04 28.13 26.90
CA ILE A 50 -30.66 28.64 26.84
C ILE A 50 -30.23 28.76 25.37
N GLY A 51 -30.46 27.71 24.57
CA GLY A 51 -30.20 27.73 23.12
C GLY A 51 -30.93 28.89 22.42
N HIS A 52 -32.22 29.09 22.69
CA HIS A 52 -32.99 30.21 22.12
C HIS A 52 -32.49 31.58 22.55
N ALA A 53 -32.09 31.74 23.82
CA ALA A 53 -31.54 33.00 24.31
C ALA A 53 -30.21 33.35 23.63
N LEU A 54 -29.34 32.36 23.44
CA LEU A 54 -28.06 32.53 22.73
C LEU A 54 -28.29 32.84 21.24
N MET A 55 -29.20 32.14 20.58
CA MET A 55 -29.58 32.44 19.19
C MET A 55 -30.16 33.85 19.04
N ARG A 56 -31.00 34.30 19.98
CA ARG A 56 -31.52 35.67 19.99
C ARG A 56 -30.39 36.69 20.07
N LEU A 57 -29.34 36.45 20.86
CA LEU A 57 -28.18 37.34 20.93
C LEU A 57 -27.44 37.44 19.61
N VAL A 58 -27.29 36.34 18.88
CA VAL A 58 -26.67 36.33 17.54
C VAL A 58 -27.54 37.09 16.52
N ILE A 59 -28.87 36.95 16.61
CA ILE A 59 -29.80 37.59 15.67
C ILE A 59 -29.94 39.09 15.94
N THR A 60 -30.04 39.51 17.21
CA THR A 60 -30.30 40.90 17.59
C THR A 60 -29.05 41.70 17.89
N GLY A 61 -27.92 41.04 18.14
CA GLY A 61 -26.66 41.70 18.42
C GLY A 61 -26.11 42.40 17.19
N GLN A 62 -26.07 43.74 17.24
CA GLN A 62 -25.33 44.53 16.26
C GLN A 62 -23.84 44.49 16.61
N GLU A 63 -22.98 44.33 15.61
CA GLU A 63 -21.51 44.39 15.73
C GLU A 63 -20.86 43.32 16.63
N ILE A 64 -21.34 42.07 16.57
CA ILE A 64 -20.65 40.95 17.21
C ILE A 64 -19.47 40.51 16.33
N PRO A 65 -18.23 40.42 16.85
CA PRO A 65 -17.10 39.84 16.13
C PRO A 65 -17.38 38.40 15.68
N HIS A 66 -16.94 38.03 14.49
CA HIS A 66 -17.20 36.70 13.91
C HIS A 66 -16.86 35.54 14.84
N ALA A 67 -15.72 35.61 15.53
CA ALA A 67 -15.32 34.55 16.45
C ALA A 67 -16.25 34.43 17.67
N CYS A 68 -16.79 35.54 18.21
CA CYS A 68 -17.82 35.49 19.25
C CYS A 68 -19.11 34.87 18.73
N GLU A 69 -19.51 35.25 17.51
CA GLU A 69 -20.72 34.76 16.86
C GLU A 69 -20.66 33.23 16.69
N VAL A 70 -19.54 32.72 16.18
CA VAL A 70 -19.31 31.29 15.99
C VAL A 70 -19.37 30.52 17.32
N GLU A 71 -18.76 31.02 18.39
CA GLU A 71 -18.84 30.35 19.70
C GLU A 71 -20.27 30.35 20.27
N LEU A 72 -21.04 31.42 20.08
CA LEU A 72 -22.45 31.46 20.46
C LEU A 72 -23.28 30.45 19.67
N LEU A 73 -23.03 30.29 18.38
CA LEU A 73 -23.68 29.27 17.55
C LEU A 73 -23.32 27.86 18.04
N ILE A 74 -22.05 27.59 18.34
CA ILE A 74 -21.60 26.28 18.83
C ILE A 74 -22.23 25.96 20.20
N LEU A 75 -22.25 26.93 21.12
CA LEU A 75 -22.94 26.80 22.41
C LEU A 75 -24.43 26.54 22.25
N SER A 76 -25.11 27.29 21.37
CA SER A 76 -26.53 27.09 21.07
C SER A 76 -26.78 25.67 20.57
N HIS A 77 -25.91 25.17 19.66
CA HIS A 77 -26.01 23.81 19.14
C HIS A 77 -25.86 22.75 20.23
N HIS A 78 -24.91 22.94 21.16
CA HIS A 78 -24.72 22.04 22.30
C HIS A 78 -26.00 21.89 23.12
N PHE A 79 -26.66 22.99 23.50
CA PHE A 79 -27.89 22.94 24.28
C PHE A 79 -29.07 22.37 23.50
N TYR A 80 -29.22 22.71 22.21
CA TYR A 80 -30.27 22.11 21.38
C TYR A 80 -30.11 20.61 21.22
N LYS A 81 -28.88 20.13 21.07
CA LYS A 81 -28.59 18.69 21.00
C LYS A 81 -28.88 17.99 22.33
N SER A 82 -28.50 18.60 23.45
CA SER A 82 -28.76 18.06 24.79
C SER A 82 -30.26 18.00 25.10
N SER A 83 -31.01 19.02 24.70
CA SER A 83 -32.47 19.08 24.88
C SER A 83 -33.29 18.37 23.79
N ALA A 84 -32.64 17.72 22.81
CA ALA A 84 -33.27 17.14 21.62
C ALA A 84 -34.20 18.10 20.83
N CYS A 85 -33.88 19.40 20.79
CA CYS A 85 -34.66 20.42 20.07
C CYS A 85 -34.22 20.48 18.59
N LEU A 86 -34.86 19.67 17.75
CA LEU A 86 -34.52 19.56 16.32
C LEU A 86 -34.82 20.86 15.55
N ASP A 87 -35.96 21.50 15.80
CA ASP A 87 -36.33 22.77 15.17
C ASP A 87 -35.27 23.86 15.42
N GLY A 88 -34.72 23.90 16.65
CA GLY A 88 -33.64 24.82 17.01
C GLY A 88 -32.35 24.56 16.24
N VAL A 89 -32.01 23.28 15.99
CA VAL A 89 -30.85 22.91 15.16
C VAL A 89 -31.04 23.34 13.71
N ASP A 90 -32.23 23.16 13.14
CA ASP A 90 -32.51 23.53 11.75
C ASP A 90 -32.42 25.06 11.56
N VAL A 91 -33.00 25.84 12.48
CA VAL A 91 -32.88 27.31 12.47
C VAL A 91 -31.42 27.75 12.64
N LEU A 92 -30.67 27.08 13.51
CA LEU A 92 -29.25 27.38 13.72
C LEU A 92 -28.42 27.13 12.46
N VAL A 93 -28.63 26.00 11.79
CA VAL A 93 -27.94 25.68 10.53
C VAL A 93 -28.30 26.69 9.44
N ALA A 94 -29.57 27.07 9.32
CA ALA A 94 -30.00 28.08 8.36
C ALA A 94 -29.34 29.45 8.64
N LEU A 95 -29.28 29.86 9.91
CA LEU A 95 -28.60 31.09 10.31
C LEU A 95 -27.09 31.01 10.05
N ALA A 96 -26.44 29.90 10.39
CA ALA A 96 -25.03 29.68 10.10
C ALA A 96 -24.75 29.82 8.59
N ALA A 97 -25.62 29.25 7.75
CA ALA A 97 -25.48 29.32 6.30
C ALA A 97 -25.56 30.76 5.76
N THR A 98 -26.43 31.62 6.31
CA THR A 98 -26.52 33.03 5.87
C THR A 98 -25.34 33.88 6.33
N ARG A 99 -24.60 33.45 7.36
CA ARG A 99 -23.41 34.15 7.87
C ARG A 99 -22.12 33.79 7.17
N VAL A 100 -22.07 32.62 6.52
CA VAL A 100 -20.87 32.12 5.84
C VAL A 100 -20.36 33.10 4.79
N ASP A 101 -21.24 33.73 4.01
CA ASP A 101 -20.83 34.70 2.98
C ASP A 101 -20.08 35.90 3.56
N ALA A 102 -20.47 36.37 4.75
CA ALA A 102 -19.78 37.44 5.45
C ALA A 102 -18.36 37.01 5.87
N TYR A 103 -18.23 35.82 6.46
CA TYR A 103 -16.91 35.29 6.87
C TYR A 103 -15.98 35.09 5.68
N VAL A 104 -16.51 34.60 4.55
CA VAL A 104 -15.73 34.43 3.32
C VAL A 104 -15.29 35.78 2.76
N SER A 105 -16.18 36.78 2.74
CA SER A 105 -15.87 38.12 2.22
C SER A 105 -14.76 38.84 2.98
N GLU A 106 -14.63 38.55 4.28
CA GLU A 106 -13.57 39.10 5.14
C GLU A 106 -12.34 38.19 5.25
N GLY A 107 -12.37 36.99 4.66
CA GLY A 107 -11.26 36.03 4.69
C GLY A 107 -11.12 35.26 6.02
N ASP A 108 -12.15 35.25 6.86
CA ASP A 108 -12.17 34.61 8.19
C ASP A 108 -12.42 33.10 8.11
N PHE A 109 -11.58 32.39 7.36
CA PHE A 109 -11.56 30.93 7.28
C PHE A 109 -11.37 30.22 8.64
N PRO A 110 -10.61 30.77 9.63
CA PRO A 110 -10.57 30.18 10.97
C PRO A 110 -11.93 30.08 11.64
N CYS A 111 -12.82 31.06 11.42
CA CYS A 111 -14.19 31.07 11.95
C CYS A 111 -15.04 29.98 11.28
N LEU A 112 -14.94 29.82 9.96
CA LEU A 112 -15.60 28.74 9.22
C LEU A 112 -15.14 27.34 9.68
N ALA A 113 -13.84 27.14 9.84
CA ALA A 113 -13.27 25.90 10.34
C ALA A 113 -13.71 25.61 11.79
N ARG A 114 -13.79 26.62 12.65
CA ARG A 114 -14.27 26.47 14.03
C ARG A 114 -15.76 26.16 14.07
N LEU A 115 -16.56 26.81 13.23
CA LEU A 115 -18.01 26.59 13.14
C LEU A 115 -18.34 25.15 12.74
N ILE A 116 -17.73 24.65 11.67
CA ILE A 116 -18.02 23.29 11.20
C ILE A 116 -17.50 22.22 12.18
N THR A 117 -16.30 22.39 12.73
CA THR A 117 -15.74 21.43 13.69
C THR A 117 -16.45 21.48 15.04
N GLY A 118 -16.96 22.65 15.45
CA GLY A 118 -17.71 22.83 16.70
C GLY A 118 -19.16 22.36 16.65
N VAL A 119 -19.88 22.62 15.55
CA VAL A 119 -21.26 22.12 15.38
C VAL A 119 -21.24 20.62 15.09
N GLY A 120 -20.27 20.12 14.31
CA GLY A 120 -20.11 18.69 14.04
C GLY A 120 -21.22 18.06 13.18
N ASN A 121 -22.17 18.86 12.68
CA ASN A 121 -23.18 18.42 11.70
C ASN A 121 -22.61 18.53 10.28
N PHE A 122 -21.67 17.64 9.96
CA PHE A 122 -20.93 17.66 8.69
C PHE A 122 -21.81 17.43 7.46
N HIS A 123 -23.00 16.83 7.63
CA HIS A 123 -23.93 16.65 6.53
C HIS A 123 -24.58 17.98 6.12
N ALA A 124 -25.13 18.71 7.10
CA ALA A 124 -25.81 19.98 6.83
C ALA A 124 -24.83 21.10 6.45
N LEU A 125 -23.61 21.06 6.99
CA LEU A 125 -22.57 22.07 6.76
C LEU A 125 -21.53 21.66 5.70
N ASN A 126 -21.83 20.67 4.85
CA ASN A 126 -20.88 20.17 3.84
C ASN A 126 -20.41 21.26 2.87
N PHE A 127 -21.25 22.26 2.56
CA PHE A 127 -20.87 23.37 1.69
C PHE A 127 -19.71 24.21 2.27
N ILE A 128 -19.59 24.32 3.60
CA ILE A 128 -18.47 24.99 4.27
C ILE A 128 -17.17 24.22 4.04
N LEU A 129 -17.20 22.88 4.01
CA LEU A 129 -16.03 22.07 3.64
C LEU A 129 -15.59 22.38 2.21
N GLY A 130 -16.55 22.49 1.28
CA GLY A 130 -16.26 22.87 -0.11
C GLY A 130 -15.52 24.21 -0.19
N ILE A 131 -16.06 25.24 0.47
CA ILE A 131 -15.43 26.57 0.52
C ILE A 131 -14.01 26.49 1.10
N LEU A 132 -13.81 25.80 2.22
CA LEU A 132 -12.48 25.68 2.84
C LEU A 132 -11.48 24.94 1.93
N ILE A 133 -11.92 23.88 1.25
CA ILE A 133 -11.09 23.11 0.33
C ILE A 133 -10.70 23.95 -0.90
N GLU A 134 -11.67 24.61 -1.53
CA GLU A 134 -11.44 25.46 -2.72
C GLU A 134 -10.51 26.64 -2.42
N ASN A 135 -10.50 27.13 -1.17
CA ASN A 135 -9.62 28.20 -0.71
C ASN A 135 -8.30 27.71 -0.09
N GLY A 136 -7.96 26.42 -0.21
CA GLY A 136 -6.69 25.87 0.27
C GLY A 136 -6.53 25.81 1.80
N GLN A 137 -7.64 25.85 2.55
CA GLN A 137 -7.66 25.90 4.03
C GLN A 137 -7.78 24.52 4.68
N LEU A 138 -7.42 23.45 3.97
CA LEU A 138 -7.54 22.07 4.45
C LEU A 138 -6.65 21.81 5.67
N GLU A 139 -5.40 22.27 5.65
CA GLU A 139 -4.46 22.07 6.76
C GLU A 139 -4.98 22.75 8.04
N LEU A 140 -5.47 23.99 7.91
CA LEU A 140 -6.07 24.73 9.01
C LEU A 140 -7.29 23.99 9.58
N LEU A 141 -8.14 23.45 8.71
CA LEU A 141 -9.32 22.68 9.11
C LEU A 141 -8.93 21.44 9.94
N LEU A 142 -7.91 20.69 9.50
CA LEU A 142 -7.42 19.51 10.21
C LEU A 142 -6.78 19.86 11.56
N GLN A 143 -5.97 20.93 11.63
CA GLN A 143 -5.39 21.44 12.88
C GLN A 143 -6.46 21.91 13.87
N LYS A 144 -7.49 22.62 13.40
CA LYS A 144 -8.60 23.07 14.26
C LYS A 144 -9.41 21.90 14.80
N TYR A 145 -9.60 20.85 13.99
CA TYR A 145 -10.31 19.66 14.44
C TYR A 145 -9.55 18.89 15.52
N SER A 146 -8.24 18.68 15.35
CA SER A 146 -7.40 18.02 16.38
C SER A 146 -7.42 18.78 17.71
N ALA A 147 -7.22 20.10 17.67
CA ALA A 147 -7.32 20.95 18.86
C ALA A 147 -8.70 20.87 19.55
N ALA A 148 -9.79 20.77 18.79
CA ALA A 148 -11.13 20.63 19.33
C ALA A 148 -11.42 19.23 19.92
N ALA A 149 -10.89 18.18 19.28
CA ALA A 149 -11.04 16.79 19.70
C ALA A 149 -10.22 16.45 20.96
N ASP A 150 -9.09 17.11 21.17
CA ASP A 150 -8.31 16.98 22.42
C ASP A 150 -9.02 17.64 23.61
N ALA A 151 -9.77 18.72 23.36
CA ALA A 151 -10.50 19.47 24.39
C ALA A 151 -11.83 18.83 24.80
N HIS A 152 -12.50 18.14 23.88
CA HIS A 152 -13.77 17.44 24.10
C HIS A 152 -13.56 16.00 23.70
N THR A 153 -13.58 15.05 24.65
CA THR A 153 -13.40 13.60 24.45
C THR A 153 -14.10 13.10 23.18
N GLY A 154 -13.41 13.21 22.04
CA GLY A 154 -14.00 13.00 20.73
C GLY A 154 -14.32 11.53 20.61
N THR A 155 -15.61 11.17 20.54
CA THR A 155 -15.97 9.77 20.36
C THR A 155 -15.45 9.30 18.99
N ALA A 156 -14.95 8.07 18.89
CA ALA A 156 -14.41 7.52 17.64
C ALA A 156 -15.38 7.65 16.44
N GLN A 157 -16.69 7.72 16.71
CA GLN A 157 -17.74 7.92 15.72
C GLN A 157 -17.71 9.34 15.11
N THR A 158 -17.43 10.38 15.91
CA THR A 158 -17.33 11.76 15.41
C THR A 158 -16.10 11.96 14.54
N VAL A 159 -14.95 11.38 14.92
CA VAL A 159 -13.72 11.36 14.12
C VAL A 159 -13.95 10.67 12.79
N ARG A 160 -14.62 9.51 12.82
CA ARG A 160 -14.99 8.79 11.59
C ARG A 160 -15.92 9.62 10.70
N GLY A 161 -16.91 10.30 11.28
CA GLY A 161 -17.85 11.16 10.56
C GLY A 161 -17.16 12.33 9.87
N PHE A 162 -16.30 13.04 10.60
CA PHE A 162 -15.50 14.14 10.06
C PHE A 162 -14.59 13.68 8.92
N ARG A 163 -13.83 12.60 9.14
CA ARG A 163 -12.95 12.00 8.13
C ARG A 163 -13.72 11.67 6.85
N MET A 164 -14.88 11.05 6.96
CA MET A 164 -15.71 10.71 5.80
C MET A 164 -16.24 11.94 5.07
N ALA A 165 -16.65 12.97 5.80
CA ALA A 165 -17.10 14.22 5.22
C ALA A 165 -15.98 14.88 4.41
N VAL A 166 -14.81 15.11 5.02
CA VAL A 166 -13.65 15.72 4.35
C VAL A 166 -13.24 14.94 3.10
N LEU A 167 -13.15 13.60 3.16
CA LEU A 167 -12.82 12.79 1.99
C LEU A 167 -13.88 12.85 0.89
N THR A 168 -15.16 12.95 1.25
CA THR A 168 -16.26 13.09 0.28
C THR A 168 -16.21 14.45 -0.40
N SER A 169 -15.99 15.52 0.37
CA SER A 169 -15.85 16.88 -0.15
C SER A 169 -14.61 16.99 -1.05
N LEU A 170 -13.45 16.43 -0.66
CA LEU A 170 -12.25 16.43 -1.50
C LEU A 170 -12.50 15.76 -2.85
N LYS A 171 -13.17 14.60 -2.86
CA LYS A 171 -13.53 13.92 -4.12
C LYS A 171 -14.49 14.73 -4.99
N GLN A 172 -15.35 15.54 -4.38
CA GLN A 172 -16.35 16.35 -5.09
C GLN A 172 -15.75 17.63 -5.67
N PHE A 173 -14.98 18.36 -4.86
CA PHE A 173 -14.50 19.70 -5.20
C PHE A 173 -13.08 19.69 -5.80
N ASN A 174 -12.24 18.72 -5.44
CA ASN A 174 -10.86 18.66 -5.92
C ASN A 174 -10.33 17.21 -6.07
N PRO A 175 -10.88 16.41 -7.00
CA PRO A 175 -10.56 14.98 -7.12
C PRO A 175 -9.11 14.69 -7.58
N ASN A 176 -8.45 15.66 -8.20
CA ASN A 176 -7.11 15.46 -8.79
C ASN A 176 -5.98 15.96 -7.88
N ASP A 177 -6.29 16.60 -6.75
CA ASP A 177 -5.28 17.08 -5.81
C ASP A 177 -4.83 15.95 -4.89
N LEU A 178 -3.84 15.21 -5.39
CA LEU A 178 -3.27 14.09 -4.66
C LEU A 178 -2.59 14.54 -3.36
N ASP A 179 -2.09 15.78 -3.27
CA ASP A 179 -1.40 16.29 -2.08
C ASP A 179 -2.39 16.57 -0.95
N ALA A 180 -3.57 17.10 -1.28
CA ALA A 180 -4.69 17.20 -0.33
C ALA A 180 -5.12 15.83 0.21
N PHE A 181 -5.21 14.80 -0.64
CA PHE A 181 -5.48 13.43 -0.17
C PHE A 181 -4.38 12.89 0.73
N ALA A 182 -3.11 13.10 0.38
CA ALA A 182 -1.98 12.68 1.20
C ALA A 182 -2.00 13.34 2.59
N MET A 183 -2.30 14.64 2.65
CA MET A 183 -2.44 15.39 3.91
C MET A 183 -3.51 14.77 4.82
N VAL A 184 -4.68 14.45 4.27
CA VAL A 184 -5.78 13.82 5.02
C VAL A 184 -5.41 12.40 5.46
N TYR A 185 -4.81 11.60 4.58
CA TYR A 185 -4.42 10.23 4.94
C TYR A 185 -3.38 10.20 6.06
N ASN A 186 -2.38 11.09 6.01
CA ASN A 186 -1.39 11.23 7.07
C ASN A 186 -2.02 11.70 8.38
N HIS A 187 -2.91 12.69 8.33
CA HIS A 187 -3.58 13.21 9.53
C HIS A 187 -4.40 12.14 10.28
N PHE A 188 -5.05 11.22 9.55
CA PHE A 188 -5.88 10.16 10.14
C PHE A 188 -5.20 8.79 10.21
N ASP A 189 -3.88 8.71 10.02
CA ASP A 189 -3.08 7.47 9.99
C ASP A 189 -3.67 6.38 9.06
N MET A 190 -4.12 6.79 7.88
CA MET A 190 -4.73 5.92 6.86
C MET A 190 -3.64 5.25 6.01
N LYS A 191 -2.93 4.30 6.62
CA LYS A 191 -1.73 3.69 6.02
C LYS A 191 -2.01 2.92 4.73
N HIS A 192 -3.14 2.21 4.65
CA HIS A 192 -3.51 1.47 3.43
C HIS A 192 -3.73 2.41 2.23
N GLU A 193 -4.45 3.52 2.47
CA GLU A 193 -4.75 4.52 1.46
C GLU A 193 -3.51 5.33 1.09
N THR A 194 -2.64 5.64 2.06
CA THR A 194 -1.34 6.29 1.83
C THR A 194 -0.47 5.44 0.90
N ALA A 195 -0.33 4.14 1.18
CA ALA A 195 0.47 3.26 0.35
C ALA A 195 -0.12 3.10 -1.07
N SER A 196 -1.45 2.99 -1.19
CA SER A 196 -2.12 2.92 -2.50
C SER A 196 -1.96 4.21 -3.30
N LEU A 197 -1.95 5.37 -2.64
CA LEU A 197 -1.72 6.67 -3.28
C LEU A 197 -0.29 6.78 -3.80
N LEU A 198 0.69 6.36 -2.99
CA LEU A 198 2.11 6.32 -3.38
C LEU A 198 2.33 5.39 -4.58
N GLU A 199 1.73 4.19 -4.59
CA GLU A 199 1.76 3.28 -5.75
C GLU A 199 1.17 3.94 -7.00
N SER A 200 0.02 4.62 -6.89
CA SER A 200 -0.58 5.31 -8.03
C SER A 200 0.29 6.47 -8.54
N ARG A 201 0.92 7.25 -7.65
CA ARG A 201 1.87 8.29 -8.03
C ARG A 201 3.11 7.71 -8.71
N ALA A 202 3.60 6.58 -8.23
CA ALA A 202 4.71 5.87 -8.84
C ALA A 202 4.36 5.45 -10.28
N GLU A 203 3.16 4.91 -10.49
CA GLU A 203 2.65 4.53 -11.81
C GLU A 203 2.53 5.73 -12.75
N GLN A 204 1.91 6.81 -12.28
CA GLN A 204 1.79 8.05 -13.06
C GLN A 204 3.17 8.59 -13.46
N SER A 205 4.13 8.61 -12.53
CA SER A 205 5.47 9.15 -12.77
C SER A 205 6.21 8.35 -13.85
N TYR A 206 6.28 7.02 -13.79
CA TYR A 206 6.93 6.27 -14.88
C TYR A 206 6.13 6.34 -16.19
N HIS A 207 4.81 6.52 -16.15
CA HIS A 207 4.00 6.74 -17.37
C HIS A 207 4.36 8.06 -18.05
N MET A 208 4.68 9.10 -17.29
CA MET A 208 5.20 10.37 -17.84
C MET A 208 6.53 10.16 -18.58
N TRP A 209 7.41 9.32 -18.05
CA TRP A 209 8.65 8.96 -18.73
C TRP A 209 8.39 8.34 -20.11
N PHE A 210 7.36 7.49 -20.24
CA PHE A 210 6.98 6.90 -21.52
C PHE A 210 6.53 7.94 -22.55
N LEU A 211 5.92 9.04 -22.11
CA LEU A 211 5.49 10.15 -22.98
C LEU A 211 6.64 11.08 -23.40
N ARG A 212 7.77 11.08 -22.68
CA ARG A 212 8.93 11.91 -23.04
C ARG A 212 9.57 11.45 -24.36
N TYR A 213 9.96 12.43 -25.17
CA TYR A 213 10.70 12.22 -26.42
C TYR A 213 12.16 11.78 -26.16
N ASN A 214 12.83 12.43 -25.22
CA ASN A 214 14.20 12.08 -24.84
C ASN A 214 14.19 11.09 -23.66
N LYS A 215 14.58 9.84 -23.91
CA LYS A 215 14.62 8.75 -22.94
C LYS A 215 15.83 8.78 -22.00
N ASP A 216 16.81 9.65 -22.24
CA ASP A 216 17.99 9.82 -21.38
C ASP A 216 17.64 10.52 -20.06
N HIS A 217 16.50 11.22 -20.00
CA HIS A 217 16.03 11.88 -18.78
C HIS A 217 15.27 10.88 -17.92
N THR A 218 15.91 10.43 -16.84
CA THR A 218 15.37 9.39 -15.94
C THR A 218 14.74 9.94 -14.66
N GLU A 219 14.55 11.26 -14.55
CA GLU A 219 13.98 11.94 -13.37
C GLU A 219 12.63 11.34 -12.96
N ASP A 220 11.72 11.18 -13.93
CA ASP A 220 10.42 10.54 -13.74
C ASP A 220 10.54 9.08 -13.25
N LEU A 221 11.53 8.32 -13.73
CA LEU A 221 11.77 6.95 -13.27
C LEU A 221 12.34 6.93 -11.86
N LEU A 222 13.24 7.86 -11.53
CA LEU A 222 13.81 7.98 -10.18
C LEU A 222 12.74 8.37 -9.16
N GLU A 223 11.83 9.27 -9.54
CA GLU A 223 10.68 9.64 -8.73
C GLU A 223 9.70 8.47 -8.55
N SER A 224 9.38 7.76 -9.63
CA SER A 224 8.58 6.54 -9.56
C SER A 224 9.17 5.51 -8.60
N MET A 225 10.48 5.26 -8.70
CA MET A 225 11.21 4.35 -7.83
C MET A 225 11.13 4.79 -6.36
N ARG A 226 11.29 6.09 -6.08
CA ARG A 226 11.17 6.67 -4.74
C ARG A 226 9.78 6.39 -4.15
N TYR A 227 8.71 6.65 -4.91
CA TYR A 227 7.35 6.40 -4.45
C TYR A 227 7.07 4.92 -4.16
N PHE A 228 7.58 3.99 -4.96
CA PHE A 228 7.45 2.56 -4.66
C PHE A 228 8.20 2.15 -3.39
N ILE A 229 9.37 2.74 -3.11
CA ILE A 229 10.12 2.49 -1.88
C ILE A 229 9.33 3.02 -0.67
N GLU A 230 8.85 4.25 -0.73
CA GLU A 230 8.01 4.84 0.32
C GLU A 230 6.73 4.00 0.55
N ALA A 231 6.09 3.51 -0.53
CA ALA A 231 4.94 2.62 -0.41
C ALA A 231 5.29 1.30 0.30
N ALA A 232 6.46 0.73 0.01
CA ALA A 232 6.94 -0.48 0.66
C ALA A 232 7.18 -0.27 2.17
N GLU A 233 7.75 0.88 2.56
CA GLU A 233 7.96 1.26 3.96
C GLU A 233 6.62 1.36 4.71
N VAL A 234 5.62 2.00 4.10
CA VAL A 234 4.27 2.11 4.68
C VAL A 234 3.62 0.73 4.81
N HIS A 235 3.66 -0.12 3.76
CA HIS A 235 3.12 -1.49 3.82
C HIS A 235 3.83 -2.36 4.86
N SER A 236 5.13 -2.17 5.05
CA SER A 236 5.89 -2.89 6.08
C SER A 236 5.45 -2.48 7.48
N SER A 237 5.00 -1.24 7.68
CA SER A 237 4.52 -0.76 8.98
C SER A 237 3.16 -1.32 9.41
N ILE A 238 2.46 -2.03 8.52
CA ILE A 238 1.13 -2.62 8.75
C ILE A 238 1.11 -4.15 8.51
N ASP A 239 2.28 -4.79 8.59
CA ASP A 239 2.47 -6.23 8.39
C ASP A 239 1.92 -6.76 7.04
N ALA A 240 1.81 -5.91 6.02
CA ALA A 240 1.36 -6.28 4.68
C ALA A 240 2.53 -6.82 3.85
N GLY A 241 3.12 -7.94 4.29
CA GLY A 241 4.38 -8.47 3.71
C GLY A 241 4.33 -8.78 2.21
N ASN A 242 3.18 -9.25 1.70
CA ASN A 242 3.03 -9.50 0.26
C ASN A 242 3.00 -8.20 -0.56
N LYS A 243 2.35 -7.15 -0.06
CA LYS A 243 2.32 -5.84 -0.71
C LYS A 243 3.67 -5.14 -0.63
N THR A 244 4.34 -5.24 0.52
CA THR A 244 5.72 -4.77 0.71
C THR A 244 6.65 -5.38 -0.34
N ARG A 245 6.60 -6.71 -0.51
CA ARG A 245 7.41 -7.41 -1.52
C ARG A 245 7.07 -6.96 -2.94
N ALA A 246 5.79 -6.80 -3.26
CA ALA A 246 5.35 -6.32 -4.57
C ALA A 246 5.88 -4.90 -4.87
N ALA A 247 5.77 -3.97 -3.92
CA ALA A 247 6.28 -2.62 -4.06
C ALA A 247 7.81 -2.58 -4.24
N CYS A 248 8.56 -3.38 -3.46
CA CYS A 248 10.01 -3.55 -3.67
C CYS A 248 10.36 -4.12 -5.05
N ALA A 249 9.57 -5.08 -5.53
CA ALA A 249 9.76 -5.66 -6.85
C ALA A 249 9.47 -4.63 -7.96
N SER A 250 8.43 -3.81 -7.81
CA SER A 250 8.14 -2.69 -8.72
C SER A 250 9.27 -1.66 -8.74
N ALA A 251 9.80 -1.26 -7.57
CA ALA A 251 10.97 -0.37 -7.50
C ALA A 251 12.21 -0.98 -8.21
N SER A 252 12.43 -2.28 -8.01
CA SER A 252 13.52 -3.01 -8.67
C SER A 252 13.32 -3.09 -10.19
N LEU A 253 12.08 -3.24 -10.65
CA LEU A 253 11.74 -3.24 -12.08
C LEU A 253 11.97 -1.86 -12.72
N VAL A 254 11.66 -0.77 -12.00
CA VAL A 254 12.00 0.59 -12.44
C VAL A 254 13.52 0.76 -12.54
N SER A 255 14.29 0.23 -11.58
CA SER A 255 15.76 0.25 -11.66
C SER A 255 16.29 -0.50 -12.89
N LEU A 256 15.62 -1.60 -13.28
CA LEU A 256 15.94 -2.38 -14.47
C LEU A 256 15.71 -1.55 -15.73
N GLN A 257 14.60 -0.80 -15.78
CA GLN A 257 14.28 0.12 -16.88
C GLN A 257 15.33 1.23 -17.04
N ILE A 258 15.81 1.79 -15.93
CA ILE A 258 16.87 2.81 -15.94
C ILE A 258 18.18 2.24 -16.49
N ARG A 259 18.55 1.02 -16.07
CA ARG A 259 19.82 0.39 -16.46
C ARG A 259 19.83 -0.15 -17.88
N MET A 260 18.67 -0.55 -18.40
CA MET A 260 18.51 -1.14 -19.73
C MET A 260 17.36 -0.46 -20.49
N PRO A 261 17.58 0.79 -20.97
CA PRO A 261 16.54 1.61 -21.58
C PRO A 261 16.05 1.08 -22.93
N ASP A 262 16.86 0.27 -23.63
CA ASP A 262 16.55 -0.27 -24.95
C ASP A 262 15.37 -1.27 -24.95
N PHE A 263 15.03 -1.80 -23.78
CA PHE A 263 13.90 -2.71 -23.59
C PHE A 263 12.88 -2.08 -22.66
N GLN A 264 11.59 -2.25 -22.99
CA GLN A 264 10.50 -1.81 -22.14
C GLN A 264 10.22 -2.87 -21.07
N TRP A 265 10.64 -2.62 -19.84
CA TRP A 265 10.44 -3.53 -18.70
C TRP A 265 9.15 -3.26 -17.94
N LEU A 266 8.66 -2.02 -17.97
CA LEU A 266 7.47 -1.59 -17.24
C LEU A 266 6.20 -1.78 -18.07
N SER A 267 5.09 -2.08 -17.38
CA SER A 267 3.75 -2.25 -17.95
C SER A 267 3.65 -3.33 -19.04
N LEU A 268 4.40 -4.43 -18.90
CA LEU A 268 4.30 -5.58 -19.79
C LEU A 268 3.00 -6.36 -19.57
N SER A 269 2.46 -6.91 -20.65
CA SER A 269 1.42 -7.94 -20.56
C SER A 269 2.01 -9.23 -19.96
N ALA A 270 1.16 -10.09 -19.38
CA ALA A 270 1.61 -11.37 -18.81
C ALA A 270 2.43 -12.22 -19.80
N THR A 271 2.04 -12.23 -21.08
CA THR A 271 2.78 -12.94 -22.14
C THR A 271 4.15 -12.32 -22.40
N ASN A 272 4.24 -11.00 -22.49
CA ASN A 272 5.51 -10.32 -22.73
C ASN A 272 6.43 -10.38 -21.50
N ALA A 273 5.89 -10.32 -20.29
CA ALA A 273 6.65 -10.51 -19.05
C ALA A 273 7.27 -11.91 -18.97
N ARG A 274 6.52 -12.97 -19.33
CA ARG A 274 7.06 -14.34 -19.42
C ARG A 274 8.17 -14.46 -20.46
N ARG A 275 8.01 -13.82 -21.62
CA ARG A 275 9.07 -13.79 -22.64
C ARG A 275 10.32 -13.09 -22.13
N ALA A 276 10.16 -11.89 -21.58
CA ALA A 276 11.24 -11.13 -20.97
C ALA A 276 11.96 -11.97 -19.90
N LEU A 277 11.22 -12.64 -19.03
CA LEU A 277 11.75 -13.54 -18.00
C LEU A 277 12.63 -14.66 -18.59
N VAL A 278 12.16 -15.35 -19.63
CA VAL A 278 12.90 -16.47 -20.26
C VAL A 278 14.15 -15.99 -21.00
N GLU A 279 14.11 -14.80 -21.60
CA GLU A 279 15.20 -14.24 -22.39
C GLU A 279 16.38 -13.78 -21.51
N GLN A 280 16.17 -13.58 -20.20
CA GLN A 280 17.22 -13.11 -19.28
C GLN A 280 18.37 -14.09 -19.13
N SER A 281 19.60 -13.56 -19.12
CA SER A 281 20.83 -14.35 -18.93
C SER A 281 21.36 -14.32 -17.50
N ARG A 282 20.95 -13.33 -16.70
CA ARG A 282 21.35 -13.17 -15.29
C ARG A 282 20.18 -13.51 -14.38
N PHE A 283 20.44 -14.27 -13.32
CA PHE A 283 19.38 -14.72 -12.41
C PHE A 283 18.73 -13.55 -11.66
N GLN A 284 19.52 -12.58 -11.21
CA GLN A 284 18.99 -11.41 -10.49
C GLN A 284 17.99 -10.61 -11.34
N GLU A 285 18.26 -10.43 -12.63
CA GLU A 285 17.36 -9.72 -13.56
C GLU A 285 16.08 -10.53 -13.81
N ALA A 286 16.24 -11.84 -14.00
CA ALA A 286 15.11 -12.75 -14.11
C ALA A 286 14.23 -12.72 -12.84
N LEU A 287 14.85 -12.68 -11.66
CA LEU A 287 14.14 -12.65 -10.38
C LEU A 287 13.33 -11.35 -10.22
N ILE A 288 13.90 -10.20 -10.57
CA ILE A 288 13.18 -8.91 -10.56
C ILE A 288 11.92 -8.99 -11.43
N VAL A 289 12.04 -9.51 -12.67
CA VAL A 289 10.89 -9.66 -13.58
C VAL A 289 9.88 -10.66 -13.00
N ALA A 290 10.35 -11.77 -12.44
CA ALA A 290 9.48 -12.78 -11.86
C ALA A 290 8.68 -12.25 -10.65
N GLU A 291 9.31 -11.47 -9.78
CA GLU A 291 8.67 -10.91 -8.60
C GLU A 291 7.70 -9.78 -8.97
N ALA A 292 8.11 -8.86 -9.84
CA ALA A 292 7.30 -7.69 -10.20
C ALA A 292 6.01 -8.07 -10.95
N TYR A 293 6.05 -9.13 -11.76
CA TYR A 293 4.90 -9.62 -12.51
C TYR A 293 4.17 -10.81 -11.87
N GLY A 294 4.54 -11.20 -10.64
CA GLY A 294 3.91 -12.34 -9.96
C GLY A 294 4.16 -13.71 -10.64
N LEU A 295 5.23 -13.82 -11.41
CA LEU A 295 5.66 -15.04 -12.11
C LEU A 295 6.67 -15.88 -11.30
N ASN A 296 6.93 -15.52 -10.04
CA ASN A 296 7.83 -16.29 -9.16
C ASN A 296 7.17 -17.59 -8.65
N GLN A 297 6.74 -18.44 -9.57
CA GLN A 297 6.13 -19.74 -9.32
C GLN A 297 6.99 -20.86 -9.93
N PRO A 298 7.03 -22.06 -9.32
CA PRO A 298 7.92 -23.12 -9.79
C PRO A 298 7.77 -23.52 -11.27
N GLY A 299 6.56 -23.46 -11.83
CA GLY A 299 6.32 -23.82 -13.24
C GLY A 299 6.92 -22.81 -14.24
N GLU A 300 6.91 -21.52 -13.89
CA GLU A 300 7.44 -20.46 -14.78
C GLU A 300 8.97 -20.58 -14.94
N TRP A 301 9.66 -20.97 -13.87
CA TRP A 301 11.11 -21.15 -13.85
C TRP A 301 11.61 -22.36 -14.64
N ALA A 302 10.77 -23.36 -14.94
CA ALA A 302 11.18 -24.54 -15.70
C ALA A 302 11.64 -24.17 -17.12
N LEU A 303 10.89 -23.29 -17.80
CA LEU A 303 11.24 -22.79 -19.13
C LEU A 303 12.47 -21.88 -19.11
N VAL A 304 12.61 -21.06 -18.06
CA VAL A 304 13.78 -20.18 -17.88
C VAL A 304 15.05 -21.03 -17.76
N LEU A 305 15.05 -22.00 -16.85
CA LEU A 305 16.18 -22.91 -16.64
C LEU A 305 16.48 -23.72 -17.90
N TRP A 306 15.46 -24.23 -18.60
CA TRP A 306 15.61 -24.91 -19.87
C TRP A 306 16.32 -24.04 -20.92
N ASN A 307 15.87 -22.78 -21.09
CA ASN A 307 16.50 -21.85 -22.02
C ASN A 307 17.97 -21.56 -21.64
N GLN A 308 18.27 -21.45 -20.34
CA GLN A 308 19.65 -21.26 -19.89
C GLN A 308 20.52 -22.49 -20.14
N MET A 309 19.98 -23.71 -20.09
CA MET A 309 20.74 -24.93 -20.35
C MET A 309 21.25 -25.04 -21.79
N LEU A 310 20.59 -24.35 -22.74
CA LEU A 310 21.03 -24.23 -24.13
C LEU A 310 22.22 -23.26 -24.29
N LYS A 311 22.55 -22.49 -23.24
CA LYS A 311 23.64 -21.49 -23.19
C LYS A 311 24.71 -21.94 -22.18
N PRO A 312 25.61 -22.88 -22.55
CA PRO A 312 26.48 -23.58 -21.62
C PRO A 312 27.42 -22.70 -20.80
N GLU A 313 27.83 -21.54 -21.34
CA GLU A 313 28.71 -20.59 -20.66
C GLU A 313 28.05 -19.92 -19.44
N LEU A 314 26.71 -19.81 -19.45
CA LEU A 314 25.95 -19.03 -18.47
C LEU A 314 25.16 -19.93 -17.50
N THR A 315 24.86 -21.18 -17.90
CA THR A 315 24.01 -22.08 -17.12
C THR A 315 24.55 -22.32 -15.71
N GLU A 316 25.86 -22.55 -15.56
CA GLU A 316 26.43 -22.96 -14.27
C GLU A 316 26.34 -21.86 -13.21
N GLN A 317 26.63 -20.61 -13.61
CA GLN A 317 26.49 -19.44 -12.76
C GLN A 317 25.01 -19.15 -12.46
N PHE A 318 24.16 -19.14 -13.48
CA PHE A 318 22.73 -18.87 -13.31
C PHE A 318 22.10 -19.85 -12.30
N VAL A 319 22.36 -21.15 -12.46
CA VAL A 319 21.81 -22.17 -11.57
C VAL A 319 22.42 -22.05 -10.17
N ALA A 320 23.67 -21.57 -10.02
CA ALA A 320 24.30 -21.33 -8.70
C ALA A 320 23.62 -20.20 -7.93
N GLU A 321 23.38 -19.08 -8.60
CA GLU A 321 22.63 -17.96 -8.03
C GLU A 321 21.18 -18.36 -7.73
N PHE A 322 20.53 -19.11 -8.65
CA PHE A 322 19.18 -19.61 -8.47
C PHE A 322 19.04 -20.42 -7.18
N VAL A 323 19.86 -21.44 -6.97
CA VAL A 323 19.73 -22.33 -5.80
C VAL A 323 20.13 -21.67 -4.47
N ALA A 324 20.82 -20.53 -4.52
CA ALA A 324 21.14 -19.74 -3.33
C ALA A 324 19.91 -18.96 -2.82
N VAL A 325 18.95 -18.65 -3.70
CA VAL A 325 17.78 -17.81 -3.37
C VAL A 325 16.47 -18.60 -3.42
N LEU A 326 16.29 -19.49 -4.41
CA LEU A 326 15.06 -20.24 -4.64
C LEU A 326 15.30 -21.77 -4.62
N PRO A 327 14.34 -22.56 -4.10
CA PRO A 327 14.46 -24.01 -4.09
C PRO A 327 14.19 -24.63 -5.47
N LEU A 328 14.93 -25.70 -5.79
CA LEU A 328 14.61 -26.55 -6.95
C LEU A 328 13.43 -27.47 -6.62
N HIS A 329 12.25 -27.08 -7.08
CA HIS A 329 11.03 -27.86 -6.86
C HIS A 329 10.98 -29.14 -7.72
N PRO A 330 10.47 -30.27 -7.19
CA PRO A 330 10.35 -31.52 -7.94
C PRO A 330 9.53 -31.41 -9.23
N THR A 331 8.45 -30.62 -9.22
CA THR A 331 7.57 -30.40 -10.38
C THR A 331 8.31 -29.71 -11.52
N MET A 332 9.05 -28.64 -11.20
CA MET A 332 9.93 -27.92 -12.12
C MET A 332 10.99 -28.84 -12.72
N LEU A 333 11.68 -29.63 -11.88
CA LEU A 333 12.70 -30.57 -12.35
C LEU A 333 12.12 -31.66 -13.27
N ALA A 334 10.93 -32.18 -12.95
CA ALA A 334 10.24 -33.16 -13.77
C ALA A 334 9.86 -32.60 -15.15
N GLU A 335 9.47 -31.31 -15.21
CA GLU A 335 9.23 -30.63 -16.47
C GLU A 335 10.51 -30.49 -17.31
N ILE A 336 11.61 -30.07 -16.69
CA ILE A 336 12.91 -29.96 -17.36
C ILE A 336 13.38 -31.34 -17.88
N ALA A 337 13.20 -32.42 -17.11
CA ALA A 337 13.53 -33.77 -17.55
C ALA A 337 12.69 -34.20 -18.78
N ARG A 338 11.43 -33.78 -18.85
CA ARG A 338 10.57 -34.02 -20.01
C ARG A 338 11.00 -33.21 -21.23
N PHE A 339 11.36 -31.94 -21.05
CA PHE A 339 11.91 -31.10 -22.12
C PHE A 339 13.20 -31.71 -22.67
N TYR A 340 14.11 -32.14 -21.78
CA TYR A 340 15.33 -32.85 -22.18
C TYR A 340 15.03 -34.08 -23.02
N ARG A 341 14.16 -34.98 -22.55
CA ARG A 341 13.79 -36.19 -23.29
C ARG A 341 13.19 -35.86 -24.65
N ALA A 342 12.28 -34.88 -24.71
CA ALA A 342 11.63 -34.48 -25.95
C ALA A 342 12.64 -33.91 -26.96
N GLU A 343 13.57 -33.07 -26.50
CA GLU A 343 14.63 -32.49 -27.33
C GLU A 343 15.58 -33.56 -27.89
N VAL A 344 16.00 -34.49 -27.03
CA VAL A 344 16.86 -35.61 -27.43
C VAL A 344 16.14 -36.55 -28.39
N ALA A 345 14.85 -36.83 -28.17
CA ALA A 345 14.05 -37.66 -29.08
C ALA A 345 13.81 -36.99 -30.43
N ALA A 346 13.49 -35.69 -30.45
CA ALA A 346 13.25 -34.94 -31.67
C ALA A 346 14.50 -34.81 -32.53
N ARG A 347 15.68 -34.68 -31.91
CA ARG A 347 16.96 -34.48 -32.63
C ARG A 347 17.78 -35.76 -32.81
N GLY A 348 17.49 -36.81 -32.05
CA GLY A 348 18.13 -38.13 -32.19
C GLY A 348 17.88 -38.77 -33.56
N ASP A 349 16.77 -38.44 -34.22
CA ASP A 349 16.45 -38.85 -35.60
C ASP A 349 17.06 -37.93 -36.67
N GLN A 350 17.42 -36.69 -36.32
CA GLN A 350 17.90 -35.66 -37.26
C GLN A 350 19.41 -35.51 -37.24
N SER A 351 20.13 -36.60 -37.52
CA SER A 351 21.57 -36.55 -37.82
C SER A 351 21.92 -35.79 -39.13
N GLN A 352 20.94 -35.20 -39.85
CA GLN A 352 21.19 -34.56 -41.14
C GLN A 352 20.54 -33.18 -41.40
N PHE A 353 19.72 -32.62 -40.52
CA PHE A 353 19.12 -31.29 -40.78
C PHE A 353 19.29 -30.35 -39.60
N SER A 354 20.42 -29.64 -39.58
CA SER A 354 20.48 -28.31 -39.00
C SER A 354 19.53 -27.40 -39.77
N VAL A 355 18.91 -26.45 -39.07
CA VAL A 355 18.02 -25.38 -39.54
C VAL A 355 16.54 -25.67 -39.20
N TRP A 356 16.01 -24.80 -38.34
CA TRP A 356 14.61 -24.45 -38.02
C TRP A 356 14.19 -24.70 -36.56
N LEU A 357 14.60 -23.80 -35.66
CA LEU A 357 13.73 -22.81 -34.99
C LEU A 357 14.56 -21.96 -34.01
N THR A 358 14.27 -20.65 -34.00
CA THR A 358 14.98 -19.52 -33.36
C THR A 358 16.39 -19.21 -33.89
N GLY A 359 16.55 -18.00 -34.44
CA GLY A 359 17.73 -17.54 -35.16
C GLY A 359 19.00 -17.61 -34.31
N GLY A 360 19.94 -18.43 -34.77
CA GLY A 360 21.19 -18.74 -34.07
C GLY A 360 21.32 -20.26 -33.92
N GLY A 361 21.83 -20.93 -34.95
CA GLY A 361 22.01 -22.39 -34.93
C GLY A 361 22.79 -22.84 -33.69
N LEU A 362 22.26 -23.84 -32.98
CA LEU A 362 22.93 -24.45 -31.84
C LEU A 362 24.27 -25.08 -32.28
N PRO A 363 25.36 -24.93 -31.50
CA PRO A 363 26.69 -25.47 -31.86
C PRO A 363 26.65 -26.96 -32.18
N ALA A 364 27.58 -27.46 -33.01
CA ALA A 364 27.69 -28.89 -33.36
C ALA A 364 27.81 -29.81 -32.13
N GLU A 365 28.24 -29.28 -30.98
CA GLU A 365 28.35 -30.00 -29.70
C GLU A 365 27.20 -29.76 -28.72
N TRP A 366 26.05 -29.24 -29.18
CA TRP A 366 24.90 -28.91 -28.32
C TRP A 366 24.49 -30.06 -27.38
N ALA A 367 24.55 -31.31 -27.87
CA ALA A 367 24.20 -32.49 -27.08
C ALA A 367 25.13 -32.68 -25.86
N LYS A 368 26.45 -32.47 -26.04
CA LYS A 368 27.43 -32.55 -24.94
C LYS A 368 27.20 -31.46 -23.89
N TYR A 369 26.87 -30.26 -24.36
CA TYR A 369 26.58 -29.12 -23.49
C TYR A 369 25.29 -29.34 -22.69
N LEU A 370 24.22 -29.77 -23.35
CA LEU A 370 22.95 -30.05 -22.71
C LEU A 370 23.07 -31.19 -21.69
N GLU A 371 23.81 -32.25 -22.04
CA GLU A 371 24.12 -33.36 -21.14
C GLU A 371 24.90 -32.86 -19.92
N ARG A 372 25.95 -32.05 -20.11
CA ARG A 372 26.74 -31.46 -19.01
C ARG A 372 25.86 -30.61 -18.09
N SER A 373 25.02 -29.74 -18.65
CA SER A 373 24.09 -28.89 -17.91
C SER A 373 23.10 -29.72 -17.09
N PHE A 374 22.52 -30.77 -17.67
CA PHE A 374 21.57 -31.63 -16.96
C PHE A 374 22.25 -32.46 -15.87
N ARG A 375 23.47 -32.96 -16.10
CA ARG A 375 24.29 -33.61 -15.06
C ARG A 375 24.58 -32.67 -13.89
N CYS A 376 24.84 -31.39 -14.15
CA CYS A 376 25.02 -30.38 -13.10
C CYS A 376 23.75 -30.23 -12.25
N LEU A 377 22.58 -30.16 -12.91
CA LEU A 377 21.28 -30.10 -12.23
C LEU A 377 21.03 -31.33 -11.36
N LEU A 378 21.24 -32.54 -11.89
CA LEU A 378 21.07 -33.80 -11.16
C LEU A 378 21.98 -33.88 -9.92
N LYS A 379 23.23 -33.42 -10.01
CA LYS A 379 24.16 -33.37 -8.87
C LYS A 379 23.64 -32.47 -7.75
N ARG A 380 22.94 -31.38 -8.09
CA ARG A 380 22.37 -30.43 -7.13
C ARG A 380 21.06 -30.90 -6.52
N THR A 381 20.33 -31.81 -7.16
CA THR A 381 19.14 -32.47 -6.58
C THR A 381 19.57 -33.41 -5.44
N ARG A 382 19.39 -33.00 -4.18
CA ARG A 382 19.83 -33.78 -3.00
C ARG A 382 19.03 -35.05 -2.75
N ASP A 383 17.72 -35.02 -3.05
CA ASP A 383 16.85 -36.20 -2.91
C ASP A 383 17.24 -37.27 -3.94
N LEU A 384 17.72 -38.41 -3.44
CA LEU A 384 18.17 -39.54 -4.25
C LEU A 384 17.04 -40.20 -5.03
N ARG A 385 15.81 -40.25 -4.49
CA ARG A 385 14.66 -40.83 -5.20
C ARG A 385 14.24 -39.93 -6.34
N LEU A 386 14.17 -38.62 -6.09
CA LEU A 386 13.88 -37.64 -7.13
C LEU A 386 14.98 -37.65 -8.21
N ARG A 387 16.25 -37.66 -7.83
CA ARG A 387 17.38 -37.74 -8.76
C ARG A 387 17.31 -39.00 -9.65
N LEU A 388 16.97 -40.15 -9.07
CA LEU A 388 16.75 -41.40 -9.81
C LEU A 388 15.58 -41.27 -10.81
N GLN A 389 14.44 -40.73 -10.37
CA GLN A 389 13.28 -40.50 -11.23
C GLN A 389 13.61 -39.58 -12.40
N LEU A 390 14.28 -38.45 -12.15
CA LEU A 390 14.67 -37.47 -13.17
C LEU A 390 15.62 -38.09 -14.20
N ALA A 391 16.65 -38.80 -13.75
CA ALA A 391 17.61 -39.47 -14.62
C ALA A 391 16.94 -40.56 -15.48
N THR A 392 15.93 -41.26 -14.92
CA THR A 392 15.14 -42.26 -15.63
C THR A 392 14.23 -41.62 -16.69
N VAL A 393 13.57 -40.52 -16.36
CA VAL A 393 12.67 -39.79 -17.27
C VAL A 393 13.44 -39.16 -18.43
N ALA A 394 14.55 -38.49 -18.14
CA ALA A 394 15.37 -37.78 -19.12
C ALA A 394 16.07 -38.72 -20.12
N THR A 395 16.31 -39.98 -19.72
CA THR A 395 17.06 -41.01 -20.46
C THR A 395 18.53 -40.65 -20.72
N GLY A 396 19.41 -41.64 -20.94
CA GLY A 396 20.84 -41.42 -21.23
C GLY A 396 21.78 -41.26 -20.02
N PHE A 397 21.28 -41.35 -18.78
CA PHE A 397 22.07 -41.17 -17.53
C PHE A 397 22.22 -42.47 -16.72
N GLY A 398 22.59 -43.57 -17.37
CA GLY A 398 22.68 -44.90 -16.73
C GLY A 398 23.67 -44.96 -15.57
N ASP A 399 24.76 -44.20 -15.63
CA ASP A 399 25.73 -44.05 -14.54
C ASP A 399 25.12 -43.43 -13.28
N VAL A 400 24.29 -42.38 -13.45
CA VAL A 400 23.58 -41.71 -12.36
C VAL A 400 22.52 -42.62 -11.76
N ILE A 401 21.76 -43.33 -12.60
CA ILE A 401 20.73 -44.30 -12.18
C ILE A 401 21.37 -45.39 -11.31
N ASN A 402 22.44 -46.02 -11.79
CA ASN A 402 23.16 -47.05 -11.06
C ASN A 402 23.75 -46.52 -9.74
N GLY A 403 24.29 -45.30 -9.75
CA GLY A 403 24.80 -44.65 -8.54
C GLY A 403 23.71 -44.39 -7.49
N CYS A 404 22.53 -43.92 -7.91
CA CYS A 404 21.38 -43.71 -7.03
C CYS A 404 20.87 -45.03 -6.45
N LEU A 405 20.69 -46.07 -7.27
CA LEU A 405 20.24 -47.40 -6.83
C LEU A 405 21.20 -47.98 -5.78
N ARG A 406 22.50 -47.98 -6.05
CA ARG A 406 23.52 -48.43 -5.09
C ARG A 406 23.47 -47.67 -3.76
N SER A 407 23.12 -46.39 -3.79
CA SER A 407 23.04 -45.56 -2.58
C SER A 407 21.75 -45.80 -1.80
N LEU A 408 20.64 -46.09 -2.49
CA LEU A 408 19.34 -46.43 -1.89
C LEU A 408 19.32 -47.87 -1.34
N ASP A 409 20.08 -48.78 -1.95
CA ASP A 409 20.22 -50.18 -1.53
C ASP A 409 21.15 -50.34 -0.30
N ARG A 410 21.80 -49.27 0.18
CA ARG A 410 22.58 -49.32 1.42
C ARG A 410 21.64 -49.49 2.61
N VAL A 411 21.73 -50.65 3.26
CA VAL A 411 21.13 -50.89 4.57
C VAL A 411 21.82 -49.97 5.60
N PRO A 412 21.10 -49.31 6.52
CA PRO A 412 21.73 -48.48 7.56
C PRO A 412 22.72 -49.30 8.39
N ASP A 413 23.87 -48.74 8.77
CA ASP A 413 24.88 -49.44 9.57
C ASP A 413 24.36 -49.89 10.96
N ASN A 414 23.23 -49.32 11.42
CA ASN A 414 22.53 -49.70 12.65
C ASN A 414 21.42 -50.76 12.42
N GLY A 415 21.15 -51.13 11.17
CA GLY A 415 20.22 -52.19 10.82
C GLY A 415 20.94 -53.53 10.82
N GLY A 416 20.72 -54.33 11.86
CA GLY A 416 21.21 -55.71 11.90
C GLY A 416 20.80 -56.50 10.64
N PRO A 417 21.47 -57.63 10.34
CA PRO A 417 21.30 -58.35 9.07
C PRO A 417 19.82 -58.71 8.83
N LEU A 418 19.20 -58.13 7.81
CA LEU A 418 17.83 -58.48 7.43
C LEU A 418 17.85 -59.69 6.51
N VAL A 419 17.36 -60.84 6.98
CA VAL A 419 17.24 -62.06 6.18
C VAL A 419 15.87 -62.09 5.49
N LEU A 420 15.89 -62.04 4.16
CA LEU A 420 14.71 -62.30 3.32
C LEU A 420 14.35 -63.79 3.40
N ARG A 421 13.28 -64.14 4.11
CA ARG A 421 12.69 -65.49 3.97
C ARG A 421 11.77 -65.48 2.75
N LYS A 422 12.07 -66.32 1.77
CA LYS A 422 11.29 -66.47 0.53
C LYS A 422 9.93 -67.10 0.85
N GLY A 423 8.95 -66.26 1.20
CA GLY A 423 7.54 -66.57 1.37
C GLY A 423 6.72 -65.43 0.78
N HIS A 424 5.65 -65.76 0.07
CA HIS A 424 4.86 -64.80 -0.72
C HIS A 424 4.24 -63.73 0.18
N GLY A 425 4.83 -62.53 0.20
CA GLY A 425 4.39 -61.37 1.01
C GLY A 425 5.55 -60.74 1.77
N GLY A 426 6.27 -59.83 1.12
CA GLY A 426 7.49 -59.20 1.65
C GLY A 426 7.25 -58.31 2.86
N ALA A 427 7.34 -58.88 4.07
CA ALA A 427 7.49 -58.14 5.31
C ALA A 427 8.87 -58.46 5.93
N TYR A 428 9.62 -57.42 6.29
CA TYR A 428 10.91 -57.53 6.99
C TYR A 428 10.67 -57.57 8.50
N LEU A 429 11.31 -58.49 9.21
CA LEU A 429 11.37 -58.51 10.68
C LEU A 429 12.84 -58.36 11.12
N PRO A 430 13.14 -57.54 12.14
CA PRO A 430 14.49 -57.41 12.67
C PRO A 430 14.91 -58.70 13.40
N LEU A 431 16.15 -59.14 13.19
CA LEU A 431 16.78 -60.18 14.01
C LEU A 431 17.05 -59.59 15.41
N MET A 432 16.55 -60.25 16.45
CA MET A 432 17.03 -60.03 17.82
C MET A 432 18.44 -60.57 17.98
#